data_AF-A0A4R4ZNN9-F1
#
_entry.id   AF-A0A4R4ZNN9-F1
#
_cell.length_a   1.000
_cell.length_b   1.000
_cell.length_c   1.000
_cell.angle_alpha   90.00
_cell.angle_beta   90.00
_cell.angle_gamma   90.00
#
_symmetry.space_group_name_H-M   'P 1'
#
loop_
_entity.id
_entity.type
_entity.pdbx_description
1 polymer ?
#
loop_
_entity_poly.entity_id
_entity_poly.type
_entity_poly.pdbx_seq_one_letter_code
_entity_poly.pdbx_strand_id
1 'polypeptide(L)'
;MPDAAELRVLLGMVSGEVVTIGHGRDDASRAAAGMFAEAWERRGGVVLDVVGWPEEAASWLRFARRFAAGPPDAWIVAARPAGWARMARRLRQSTDWAPERTYGFASAGSAEAVALAGRGTLEGMRGATADGGTWVAGDGWVRSW
;
A
#
# COMPACT_ATOMS: atom_id res chain seq x y z
N MET A 1 -1.83 10.10 14.00
CA MET A 1 -2.94 10.20 13.03
C MET A 1 -2.32 10.24 11.65
N PRO A 2 -2.87 9.52 10.66
CA PRO A 2 -2.45 9.70 9.25
C PRO A 2 -2.64 11.16 8.87
N ASP A 3 -1.70 11.74 8.14
CA ASP A 3 -1.77 13.16 7.80
C ASP A 3 -2.88 13.38 6.74
N ALA A 4 -3.69 14.42 6.92
CA ALA A 4 -4.72 14.79 5.96
C ALA A 4 -4.13 15.19 4.59
N ALA A 5 -2.89 15.70 4.57
CA ALA A 5 -2.18 16.02 3.34
C ALA A 5 -1.88 14.77 2.52
N GLU A 6 -1.36 13.73 3.19
CA GLU A 6 -1.02 12.45 2.60
C GLU A 6 -2.26 11.78 1.97
N LEU A 7 -3.35 11.71 2.73
CA LEU A 7 -4.63 11.16 2.24
C LEU A 7 -5.12 11.90 0.99
N ARG A 8 -5.11 13.24 1.01
CA ARG A 8 -5.56 14.07 -0.11
C ARG A 8 -4.76 13.81 -1.37
N VAL A 9 -3.44 13.72 -1.26
CA VAL A 9 -2.56 13.41 -2.39
C VAL A 9 -2.86 12.02 -2.93
N LEU A 10 -2.93 11.01 -2.05
CA LEU A 10 -3.17 9.63 -2.45
C LEU A 10 -4.48 9.48 -3.22
N LEU A 11 -5.56 10.11 -2.75
CA LEU A 11 -6.86 10.13 -3.42
C LEU A 11 -6.83 10.77 -4.82
N GLY A 12 -5.94 11.74 -5.04
CA GLY A 12 -5.77 12.38 -6.35
C GLY A 12 -4.90 11.57 -7.31
N MET A 13 -4.08 10.65 -6.81
CA MET A 13 -3.19 9.80 -7.61
C MET A 13 -3.86 8.50 -8.08
N VAL A 14 -4.75 7.95 -7.26
CA VAL A 14 -5.35 6.64 -7.53
C VAL A 14 -6.29 6.75 -8.73
N SER A 15 -5.99 5.96 -9.75
CA SER A 15 -6.79 5.82 -10.97
C SER A 15 -7.69 4.58 -10.90
N GLY A 16 -8.87 4.67 -11.50
CA GLY A 16 -9.84 3.57 -11.55
C GLY A 16 -10.99 3.77 -10.56
N GLU A 17 -11.84 2.77 -10.44
CA GLU A 17 -13.05 2.80 -9.60
C GLU A 17 -12.95 1.82 -8.44
N VAL A 18 -12.33 0.66 -8.66
CA VAL A 18 -12.29 -0.45 -7.70
C VAL A 18 -10.90 -0.57 -7.07
N VAL A 19 -10.83 -0.58 -5.74
CA VAL A 19 -9.55 -0.70 -5.01
C VAL A 19 -9.55 -1.83 -4.00
N THR A 20 -8.40 -2.44 -3.77
CA THR A 20 -8.15 -3.30 -2.61
C THR A 20 -7.19 -2.62 -1.66
N ILE A 21 -7.52 -2.58 -0.36
CA ILE A 21 -6.75 -1.87 0.65
C ILE A 21 -6.05 -2.88 1.56
N GLY A 22 -4.77 -2.65 1.85
CA GLY A 22 -3.93 -3.51 2.67
C GLY A 22 -3.29 -2.72 3.78
N HIS A 23 -3.28 -3.26 5.00
CA HIS A 23 -2.73 -2.53 6.12
C HIS A 23 -2.07 -3.39 7.21
N GLY A 24 -1.12 -2.77 7.92
CA GLY A 24 -0.63 -3.28 9.19
C GLY A 24 -1.71 -3.21 10.28
N ARG A 25 -1.62 -4.08 11.29
CA ARG A 25 -2.58 -4.09 12.42
C ARG A 25 -2.32 -3.05 13.50
N ASP A 26 -1.26 -2.25 13.38
CA ASP A 26 -1.05 -1.11 14.27
C ASP A 26 -2.12 -0.02 14.02
N ASP A 27 -2.36 0.80 15.05
CA ASP A 27 -3.46 1.77 15.04
C ASP A 27 -3.31 2.82 13.93
N ALA A 28 -2.09 3.25 13.63
CA ALA A 28 -1.84 4.25 12.59
C ALA A 28 -2.17 3.71 11.19
N SER A 29 -1.68 2.51 10.88
CA SER A 29 -1.98 1.79 9.63
C SER A 29 -3.48 1.54 9.46
N ARG A 30 -4.15 1.06 10.53
CA ARG A 30 -5.60 0.80 10.51
C ARG A 30 -6.40 2.09 10.31
N ALA A 31 -6.03 3.17 10.99
CA ALA A 31 -6.69 4.47 10.83
C ALA A 31 -6.50 5.02 9.40
N ALA A 32 -5.30 4.94 8.83
CA ALA A 32 -5.02 5.38 7.46
C ALA A 32 -5.85 4.61 6.43
N ALA A 33 -5.90 3.28 6.55
CA ALA A 33 -6.70 2.44 5.69
C ALA A 33 -8.20 2.76 5.79
N GLY A 34 -8.72 2.96 7.01
CA GLY A 34 -10.12 3.35 7.24
C GLY A 34 -10.44 4.72 6.63
N MET A 35 -9.59 5.72 6.87
CA MET A 35 -9.77 7.07 6.30
C MET A 35 -9.75 7.06 4.77
N PHE A 36 -8.86 6.26 4.15
CA PHE A 36 -8.86 6.09 2.70
C PHE A 36 -10.14 5.42 2.21
N ALA A 37 -10.54 4.29 2.81
CA ALA A 37 -11.71 3.53 2.41
C ALA A 37 -12.97 4.41 2.40
N GLU A 38 -13.23 5.11 3.51
CA GLU A 38 -14.39 5.99 3.62
C GLU A 38 -14.33 7.15 2.60
N ALA A 39 -13.13 7.71 2.37
CA ALA A 39 -12.96 8.82 1.45
C ALA A 39 -13.07 8.41 -0.03
N TRP A 40 -12.74 7.16 -0.35
CA TRP A 40 -12.89 6.56 -1.67
C TRP A 40 -14.37 6.30 -1.98
N GLU A 41 -15.08 5.67 -1.04
CA GLU A 41 -16.52 5.39 -1.18
C GLU A 41 -17.36 6.67 -1.27
N ARG A 42 -17.02 7.71 -0.49
CA ARG A 42 -17.68 9.02 -0.60
C ARG A 42 -17.49 9.69 -1.96
N ARG A 43 -16.46 9.32 -2.72
CA ARG A 43 -16.23 9.79 -4.11
C ARG A 43 -16.90 8.90 -5.16
N GLY A 44 -17.63 7.86 -4.75
CA GLY A 44 -18.28 6.89 -5.64
C GLY A 44 -17.39 5.72 -6.04
N GLY A 45 -16.18 5.60 -5.48
CA GLY A 45 -15.31 4.45 -5.69
C GLY A 45 -15.77 3.22 -4.91
N VAL A 46 -15.31 2.03 -5.32
CA VAL A 46 -15.63 0.74 -4.69
C VAL A 46 -14.41 0.20 -3.97
N VAL A 47 -14.58 -0.17 -2.69
CA VAL A 47 -13.57 -0.92 -1.94
C VAL A 47 -13.90 -2.42 -2.04
N LEU A 48 -13.08 -3.16 -2.79
CA LEU A 48 -13.28 -4.60 -3.01
C LEU A 48 -13.02 -5.42 -1.75
N ASP A 49 -11.94 -5.13 -1.03
CA ASP A 49 -11.61 -5.74 0.25
C ASP A 49 -10.67 -4.83 1.05
N VAL A 50 -10.68 -5.03 2.37
CA VAL A 50 -9.74 -4.43 3.32
C VAL A 50 -9.01 -5.55 4.07
N VAL A 51 -7.71 -5.68 3.84
CA VAL A 51 -6.89 -6.81 4.31
C VAL A 51 -5.87 -6.34 5.33
N GLY A 52 -6.11 -6.70 6.61
CA GLY A 52 -5.18 -6.44 7.69
C GLY A 52 -4.25 -7.63 7.99
N TRP A 53 -2.93 -7.39 8.06
CA TRP A 53 -1.94 -8.40 8.47
C TRP A 53 -1.18 -7.99 9.74
N PRO A 54 -0.79 -8.96 10.59
CA PRO A 54 0.11 -8.68 11.71
C PRO A 54 1.51 -8.37 11.19
N GLU A 55 2.32 -7.72 12.02
CA GLU A 55 3.74 -7.48 11.69
C GLU A 55 4.50 -8.78 11.54
N GLU A 56 4.16 -9.77 12.37
CA GLU A 56 4.75 -11.10 12.36
C GLU A 56 3.65 -12.12 12.08
N ALA A 57 3.88 -12.95 11.06
CA ALA A 57 2.96 -14.00 10.67
C ALA A 57 3.74 -15.29 10.45
N ALA A 58 3.20 -16.39 10.98
CA ALA A 58 3.68 -17.74 10.64
C ALA A 58 3.49 -18.06 9.14
N SER A 59 2.53 -17.41 8.48
CA SER A 59 2.34 -17.52 7.03
C SER A 59 1.81 -16.23 6.43
N TRP A 60 2.55 -15.72 5.45
CA TRP A 60 2.17 -14.55 4.66
C TRP A 60 1.29 -14.89 3.46
N LEU A 61 1.27 -16.16 3.03
CA LEU A 61 0.59 -16.58 1.81
C LEU A 61 -0.92 -16.31 1.85
N ARG A 62 -1.55 -16.57 3.01
CA ARG A 62 -2.99 -16.35 3.19
C ARG A 62 -3.36 -14.88 2.99
N PHE A 63 -2.56 -13.97 3.56
CA PHE A 63 -2.78 -12.54 3.42
C PHE A 63 -2.51 -12.11 1.98
N ALA A 64 -1.40 -12.55 1.38
CA ALA A 64 -1.04 -12.22 0.00
C ALA A 64 -2.13 -12.62 -1.00
N ARG A 65 -2.64 -13.87 -0.91
CA ARG A 65 -3.72 -14.36 -1.77
C ARG A 65 -5.00 -13.56 -1.61
N ARG A 66 -5.37 -13.17 -0.39
CA ARG A 66 -6.56 -12.34 -0.14
C ARG A 66 -6.38 -10.93 -0.70
N PHE A 67 -5.21 -10.32 -0.50
CA PHE A 67 -4.92 -8.97 -1.00
C PHE A 67 -4.87 -8.90 -2.53
N ALA A 68 -4.39 -9.95 -3.19
CA ALA A 68 -4.41 -10.06 -4.65
C ALA A 68 -5.67 -10.76 -5.20
N ALA A 69 -6.70 -10.98 -4.36
CA ALA A 69 -7.93 -11.61 -4.82
C ALA A 69 -8.77 -10.63 -5.65
N GLY A 70 -9.29 -11.14 -6.76
CA GLY A 70 -10.11 -10.36 -7.69
C GLY A 70 -9.30 -9.36 -8.53
N PRO A 71 -9.98 -8.58 -9.39
CA PRO A 71 -9.34 -7.64 -10.30
C PRO A 71 -9.58 -6.18 -9.87
N PRO A 72 -9.03 -5.68 -8.75
CA PRO A 72 -9.12 -4.26 -8.44
C PRO A 72 -8.37 -3.46 -9.51
N ASP A 73 -8.74 -2.20 -9.73
CA ASP A 73 -8.03 -1.27 -10.61
C ASP A 73 -6.70 -0.84 -9.98
N ALA A 74 -6.66 -0.72 -8.65
CA ALA A 74 -5.48 -0.35 -7.87
C ALA A 74 -5.42 -1.02 -6.49
N TRP A 75 -4.21 -1.13 -5.95
CA TRP A 75 -3.97 -1.54 -4.57
C TRP A 75 -3.51 -0.37 -3.73
N ILE A 76 -3.97 -0.31 -2.47
CA ILE A 76 -3.61 0.74 -1.52
C ILE A 76 -2.91 0.12 -0.32
N VAL A 77 -1.79 0.70 0.12
CA VAL A 77 -1.02 0.17 1.25
C VAL A 77 -0.80 1.22 2.33
N ALA A 78 -1.30 0.93 3.52
CA ALA A 78 -1.05 1.67 4.75
C ALA A 78 -0.42 0.74 5.79
N ALA A 79 0.90 0.63 5.81
CA ALA A 79 1.58 -0.34 6.67
C ALA A 79 2.98 0.14 7.07
N ARG A 80 3.47 -0.34 8.21
CA ARG A 80 4.87 -0.13 8.59
C ARG A 80 5.84 -0.89 7.68
N PRO A 81 7.08 -0.41 7.54
CA PRO A 81 8.07 -0.98 6.61
C PRO A 81 8.28 -2.48 6.73
N ALA A 82 8.47 -3.01 7.94
CA ALA A 82 8.86 -4.41 8.15
C ALA A 82 7.77 -5.41 7.73
N GLY A 83 6.53 -5.23 8.22
CA GLY A 83 5.38 -6.03 7.82
C GLY A 83 5.08 -5.90 6.32
N TRP A 84 5.13 -4.67 5.78
CA TRP A 84 4.93 -4.44 4.36
C TRP A 84 5.95 -5.17 3.49
N ALA A 85 7.24 -5.07 3.81
CA ALA A 85 8.30 -5.72 3.05
C ALA A 85 8.11 -7.25 2.98
N ARG A 86 7.70 -7.89 4.10
CA ARG A 86 7.38 -9.33 4.13
C ARG A 86 6.19 -9.67 3.25
N MET A 87 5.13 -8.87 3.32
CA MET A 87 3.94 -9.01 2.51
C MET A 87 4.24 -8.84 1.00
N ALA A 88 4.94 -7.78 0.61
CA ALA A 88 5.31 -7.46 -0.76
C ALA A 88 6.17 -8.55 -1.42
N ARG A 89 7.17 -9.07 -0.69
CA ARG A 89 7.95 -10.22 -1.17
C ARG A 89 7.08 -11.43 -1.41
N ARG A 90 6.12 -11.71 -0.51
CA ARG A 90 5.22 -12.85 -0.68
C ARG A 90 4.25 -12.65 -1.85
N LEU A 91 3.75 -11.44 -2.05
CA LEU A 91 2.91 -11.07 -3.19
C LEU A 91 3.63 -11.34 -4.51
N ARG A 92 4.85 -10.80 -4.67
CA ARG A 92 5.68 -11.04 -5.86
C ARG A 92 5.93 -12.52 -6.15
N GLN A 93 6.08 -13.34 -5.11
CA GLN A 93 6.40 -14.76 -5.25
C GLN A 93 5.20 -15.65 -5.55
N SER A 94 3.97 -15.21 -5.29
CA SER A 94 2.83 -16.15 -5.18
C SER A 94 1.51 -15.64 -5.77
N THR A 95 1.50 -14.47 -6.39
CA THR A 95 0.31 -13.81 -6.93
C THR A 95 0.67 -12.97 -8.15
N ASP A 96 -0.35 -12.55 -8.90
CA ASP A 96 -0.20 -11.62 -10.04
C ASP A 96 -0.21 -10.14 -9.59
N TRP A 97 0.16 -9.87 -8.35
CA TRP A 97 0.22 -8.51 -7.81
C TRP A 97 1.19 -7.62 -8.61
N ALA A 98 0.70 -6.45 -9.00
CA ALA A 98 1.42 -5.47 -9.82
C ALA A 98 1.76 -4.20 -9.00
N PRO A 99 3.03 -4.01 -8.60
CA PRO A 99 3.44 -2.85 -7.80
C PRO A 99 3.24 -1.52 -8.52
N GLU A 100 3.34 -1.49 -9.84
CA GLU A 100 3.09 -0.31 -10.67
C GLU A 100 1.63 0.18 -10.64
N ARG A 101 0.71 -0.66 -10.14
CA ARG A 101 -0.70 -0.35 -9.85
C ARG A 101 -0.97 -0.19 -8.35
N THR A 102 0.09 -0.16 -7.55
CA THR A 102 0.01 -0.04 -6.10
C THR A 102 0.40 1.36 -5.66
N TYR A 103 -0.45 1.92 -4.80
CA TYR A 103 -0.29 3.22 -4.19
C TYR A 103 -0.11 3.08 -2.69
N GLY A 104 0.77 3.88 -2.09
CA GLY A 104 1.07 3.77 -0.67
C GLY A 104 1.08 5.09 0.10
N PHE A 105 0.82 4.97 1.38
CA PHE A 105 1.18 5.97 2.38
C PHE A 105 2.72 6.03 2.52
N ALA A 106 3.25 7.13 3.02
CA ALA A 106 4.66 7.47 3.20
C ALA A 106 5.46 6.35 3.87
N SER A 107 4.87 5.66 4.85
CA SER A 107 5.52 4.53 5.53
C SER A 107 5.78 3.34 4.59
N ALA A 108 4.90 3.11 3.60
CA ALA A 108 5.04 2.03 2.64
C ALA A 108 6.09 2.31 1.55
N GLY A 109 6.38 3.60 1.31
CA GLY A 109 7.40 4.06 0.38
C GLY A 109 8.70 4.53 1.04
N SER A 110 8.90 4.29 2.34
CA SER A 110 10.12 4.74 3.00
C SER A 110 11.37 4.02 2.45
N ALA A 111 12.55 4.65 2.57
CA ALA A 111 13.81 4.01 2.20
C ALA A 111 14.01 2.66 2.94
N GLU A 112 13.55 2.57 4.19
CA GLU A 112 13.54 1.34 4.97
C GLU A 112 12.64 0.26 4.33
N ALA A 113 11.42 0.64 3.92
CA ALA A 113 10.49 -0.30 3.30
C ALA A 113 11.05 -0.86 1.98
N VAL A 114 11.63 0.01 1.15
CA VAL A 114 12.27 -0.39 -0.12
C VAL A 114 13.48 -1.30 0.14
N ALA A 115 14.36 -0.94 1.07
CA ALA A 115 15.52 -1.74 1.41
C ALA A 115 15.14 -3.12 1.93
N LEU A 116 14.19 -3.20 2.87
CA LEU A 116 13.71 -4.46 3.43
C LEU A 116 12.98 -5.32 2.39
N ALA A 117 12.22 -4.73 1.47
CA ALA A 117 11.50 -5.47 0.44
C ALA A 117 12.44 -6.16 -0.55
N GLY A 118 13.65 -5.62 -0.73
CA GLY A 118 14.63 -6.09 -1.68
C GLY A 118 14.45 -5.47 -3.07
N ARG A 119 15.53 -5.51 -3.85
CA ARG A 119 15.61 -4.86 -5.18
C ARG A 119 14.49 -5.35 -6.10
N GLY A 120 13.86 -4.42 -6.82
CA GLY A 120 12.79 -4.68 -7.77
C GLY A 120 11.44 -5.12 -7.18
N THR A 121 11.36 -5.47 -5.89
CA THR A 121 10.11 -5.97 -5.28
C THR A 121 8.99 -4.93 -5.38
N LEU A 122 9.31 -3.65 -5.12
CA LEU A 122 8.37 -2.52 -5.14
C LEU A 122 8.46 -1.66 -6.41
N GLU A 123 9.11 -2.16 -7.47
CA GLU A 123 9.36 -1.38 -8.69
C GLU A 123 8.09 -0.74 -9.26
N GLY A 124 8.06 0.58 -9.40
CA GLY A 124 6.94 1.34 -9.95
C GLY A 124 5.82 1.66 -8.96
N MET A 125 5.89 1.15 -7.72
CA MET A 125 4.99 1.57 -6.65
C MET A 125 5.20 3.05 -6.35
N ARG A 126 4.10 3.77 -6.13
CA ARG A 126 4.12 5.22 -5.91
C ARG A 126 3.19 5.63 -4.78
N GLY A 127 3.26 6.86 -4.32
CA GLY A 127 2.39 7.26 -3.22
C GLY A 127 2.61 8.67 -2.75
N ALA A 128 2.00 8.98 -1.60
CA ALA A 128 2.09 10.28 -0.96
C ALA A 128 3.17 10.28 0.12
N THR A 129 3.92 11.37 0.24
CA THR A 129 4.80 11.63 1.38
C THR A 129 4.02 12.30 2.51
N ALA A 130 4.57 12.27 3.73
CA ALA A 130 3.91 12.84 4.91
C ALA A 130 3.73 14.37 4.81
N ASP A 131 4.60 15.06 4.08
CA ASP A 131 4.58 16.51 3.83
C ASP A 131 3.70 16.91 2.62
N GLY A 132 2.95 15.97 2.03
CA GLY A 132 2.02 16.24 0.94
C GLY A 132 2.67 16.32 -0.45
N GLY A 133 3.91 15.86 -0.58
CA GLY A 133 4.54 15.50 -1.85
C GLY A 133 4.17 14.07 -2.29
N THR A 134 4.92 13.55 -3.24
CA THR A 134 4.77 12.18 -3.74
C THR A 134 6.10 11.44 -3.80
N TRP A 135 6.03 10.12 -3.85
CA TRP A 135 7.19 9.26 -4.01
C TRP A 135 6.97 8.18 -5.06
N VAL A 136 8.08 7.66 -5.60
CA VAL A 136 8.12 6.46 -6.43
C VAL A 136 9.28 5.57 -6.01
N ALA A 137 9.02 4.27 -5.90
CA ALA A 137 10.04 3.26 -5.66
C ALA A 137 10.60 2.76 -7.00
N GLY A 138 11.94 2.66 -7.06
CA GLY A 138 12.65 2.08 -8.19
C GLY A 138 13.90 1.37 -7.70
N ASP A 139 14.31 0.27 -8.33
CA ASP A 139 15.47 -0.60 -8.07
C ASP A 139 16.25 -0.39 -6.74
N GLY A 140 15.56 -0.56 -5.60
CA GLY A 140 16.17 -0.47 -4.27
C GLY A 140 16.31 0.96 -3.69
N TRP A 141 15.78 1.97 -4.35
CA TRP A 141 15.70 3.36 -3.91
C TRP A 141 14.26 3.88 -3.91
N VAL A 142 14.05 5.01 -3.23
CA VAL A 142 12.84 5.82 -3.32
C VAL A 142 13.22 7.25 -3.68
N ARG A 143 12.50 7.86 -4.61
CA ARG A 143 12.60 9.29 -4.90
C ARG A 143 11.32 9.96 -4.48
N SER A 144 11.43 11.09 -3.80
CA SER A 144 10.31 11.94 -3.40
C SER A 144 10.47 13.36 -3.94
N TRP A 145 9.35 14.05 -4.11
CA TRP A 145 9.25 15.45 -4.54
C TRP A 145 7.97 16.09 -4.02
#